data_AF-A0A821H680-F1
#
_entry.id   AF-A0A821H680-F1
#
_cell.length_a   1.000
_cell.length_b   1.000
_cell.length_c   1.000
_cell.angle_alpha   90.00
_cell.angle_beta   90.00
_cell.angle_gamma   90.00
#
_symmetry.space_group_name_H-M   'P 1'
#
loop_
_entity.id
_entity.type
_entity.pdbx_description
1 polymer ?
#
loop_
_entity_poly.entity_id
_entity_poly.type
_entity_poly.pdbx_seq_one_letter_code
_entity_poly.pdbx_strand_id
1 'polypeptide(L)'
;FLSTSLDKDISLEFARLAIDKLGLRGVIFRMKIDPKKVNLSNPYASLIFRVVHIRQMKDENRIWQVYLKLATNQDDIQLEQLTKHLREDLQCSLNPWESLAKLILNIE
;
A
#
# COMPACT_ATOMS: atom_id res chain seq x y z
N PHE A 1 -11.05 -1.36 3.99
CA PHE A 1 -10.36 -1.19 5.27
C PHE A 1 -9.38 -2.34 5.47
N LEU A 2 -8.15 -2.04 5.89
CA LEU A 2 -7.14 -3.07 6.20
C LEU A 2 -7.08 -3.21 7.73
N SER A 3 -7.40 -4.39 8.26
CA SER A 3 -7.21 -4.68 9.68
C SER A 3 -5.77 -5.11 9.94
N THR A 4 -5.15 -4.57 11.00
CA THR A 4 -3.73 -4.82 11.32
C THR A 4 -3.54 -4.99 12.82
N SER A 5 -2.47 -5.68 13.22
CA SER A 5 -2.11 -5.91 14.62
C SER A 5 -0.67 -5.46 14.88
N LEU A 6 -0.43 -4.91 16.08
CA LEU A 6 0.93 -4.70 16.60
C LEU A 6 1.57 -6.01 17.05
N ASP A 7 0.75 -6.99 17.41
CA ASP A 7 1.19 -8.34 17.76
C ASP A 7 1.43 -9.16 16.49
N LYS A 8 2.69 -9.54 16.33
CA LYS A 8 3.16 -10.35 15.21
C LYS A 8 2.52 -11.75 15.22
N ASP A 9 2.32 -12.33 16.39
CA ASP A 9 1.87 -13.72 16.52
C ASP A 9 0.39 -13.86 16.16
N ILE A 10 -0.43 -12.86 16.50
CA ILE A 10 -1.81 -12.75 16.01
C ILE A 10 -1.83 -12.74 14.47
N SER A 11 -0.99 -11.92 13.84
CA SER A 11 -0.93 -11.83 12.36
C SER A 11 -0.41 -13.11 11.71
N LEU A 12 0.55 -13.79 12.37
CA LEU A 12 1.11 -15.07 11.94
C LEU A 12 0.07 -16.18 11.97
N GLU A 13 -0.77 -16.24 12.99
CA GLU A 13 -1.83 -17.25 13.11
C GLU A 13 -2.76 -17.26 11.89
N PHE A 14 -3.19 -16.08 11.43
CA PHE A 14 -3.98 -15.97 10.18
C PHE A 14 -3.23 -16.50 8.95
N ALA A 15 -1.94 -16.21 8.84
CA ALA A 15 -1.13 -16.69 7.71
C ALA A 15 -0.90 -18.21 7.78
N ARG A 16 -0.78 -18.79 8.98
CA ARG A 16 -0.68 -20.24 9.22
C ARG A 16 -1.98 -20.95 8.84
N LEU A 17 -3.13 -20.44 9.30
CA LEU A 17 -4.44 -20.96 8.92
C LEU A 17 -4.66 -20.94 7.39
N ALA A 18 -4.09 -19.95 6.69
CA ALA A 18 -4.18 -19.88 5.23
C ALA A 18 -3.34 -20.97 4.54
N ILE A 19 -2.16 -21.33 5.06
CA ILE A 19 -1.28 -22.34 4.45
C ILE A 19 -1.69 -23.78 4.79
N ASP A 20 -2.53 -24.00 5.79
CA ASP A 20 -3.11 -25.32 6.07
C ASP A 20 -3.92 -25.85 4.86
N LYS A 21 -4.40 -24.95 3.99
CA LYS A 21 -4.96 -25.31 2.70
C LYS A 21 -3.86 -25.59 1.68
N LEU A 22 -3.95 -26.75 1.03
CA LEU A 22 -3.04 -27.17 -0.03
C LEU A 22 -3.03 -26.14 -1.19
N GLY A 23 -1.82 -25.80 -1.66
CA GLY A 23 -1.63 -24.87 -2.79
C GLY A 23 -1.61 -23.38 -2.42
N LEU A 24 -1.98 -23.00 -1.19
CA LEU A 24 -1.90 -21.61 -0.75
C LEU A 24 -0.54 -21.25 -0.15
N ARG A 25 -0.18 -19.97 -0.27
CA ARG A 25 0.97 -19.35 0.38
C ARG A 25 0.48 -18.25 1.32
N GLY A 26 1.04 -18.22 2.53
CA GLY A 26 0.74 -17.19 3.51
C GLY A 26 1.51 -15.92 3.17
N VAL A 27 0.88 -14.77 3.32
CA VAL A 27 1.54 -13.48 3.15
C VAL A 27 1.32 -12.65 4.40
N ILE A 28 2.42 -12.15 4.97
CA ILE A 28 2.40 -11.27 6.13
C ILE A 28 2.96 -9.92 5.73
N PHE A 29 2.13 -8.90 5.86
CA PHE A 29 2.54 -7.52 5.67
C PHE A 29 3.13 -6.99 6.98
N ARG A 30 4.39 -6.56 6.93
CA ARG A 30 5.05 -5.86 8.03
C ARG A 30 5.19 -4.40 7.66
N MET A 31 4.48 -3.56 8.38
CA MET A 31 4.47 -2.12 8.17
C MET A 31 5.33 -1.45 9.24
N LYS A 32 6.09 -0.42 8.83
CA LYS A 32 6.67 0.55 9.77
C LYS A 32 5.95 1.88 9.56
N ILE A 33 5.21 2.31 10.59
CA ILE A 33 4.48 3.58 10.59
C ILE A 33 5.21 4.54 11.52
N ASP A 34 5.61 5.68 11.00
CA ASP A 34 6.00 6.83 11.83
C ASP A 34 4.74 7.70 12.00
N PRO A 35 4.17 7.82 13.22
CA PRO A 35 2.95 8.58 13.43
C PRO A 35 3.11 10.06 13.08
N LYS A 36 4.33 10.61 13.13
CA LYS A 36 4.60 12.01 12.74
C LYS A 36 4.42 12.25 11.24
N LYS A 37 4.50 11.20 10.43
CA LYS A 37 4.32 11.24 8.97
C LYS A 37 2.88 11.01 8.54
N VAL A 38 1.98 10.67 9.47
CA VAL A 38 0.57 10.46 9.19
C VAL A 38 -0.18 11.78 9.36
N ASN A 39 -0.83 12.26 8.30
CA ASN A 39 -1.69 13.44 8.42
C ASN A 39 -3.03 13.06 9.05
N LEU A 40 -3.06 13.01 10.38
CA LEU A 40 -4.24 12.64 11.17
C LEU A 40 -5.39 13.66 11.09
N SER A 41 -5.16 14.85 10.50
CA SER A 41 -6.19 15.88 10.36
C SER A 41 -7.23 15.58 9.28
N ASN A 42 -6.95 14.62 8.38
CA ASN A 42 -7.90 14.15 7.39
C ASN A 42 -8.23 12.66 7.64
N PRO A 43 -9.38 12.35 8.29
CA PRO A 43 -9.78 10.96 8.57
C PRO A 43 -10.12 10.15 7.31
N TYR A 44 -10.22 10.81 6.15
CA TYR A 44 -10.40 10.18 4.84
C TYR A 44 -9.11 10.05 4.03
N ALA A 45 -7.96 10.42 4.60
CA ALA A 45 -6.68 10.25 3.93
C ALA A 45 -6.35 8.76 3.80
N SER A 46 -6.42 8.25 2.57
CA SER A 46 -5.94 6.92 2.23
C SER A 46 -4.44 6.81 2.56
N LEU A 47 -4.09 5.91 3.47
CA LEU A 47 -2.69 5.58 3.73
C LEU A 47 -2.14 4.77 2.56
N ILE A 48 -1.16 5.33 1.86
CA ILE A 48 -0.47 4.65 0.75
C ILE A 48 0.78 3.97 1.30
N PHE A 49 0.90 2.67 1.03
CA PHE A 49 2.07 1.89 1.41
C PHE A 49 2.82 1.41 0.17
N ARG A 50 4.15 1.44 0.24
CA ARG A 50 5.01 0.86 -0.80
C ARG A 50 5.71 -0.39 -0.31
N VAL A 51 5.76 -1.38 -1.18
CA VAL A 51 6.60 -2.56 -0.99
C VAL A 51 8.07 -2.13 -1.05
N VAL A 52 8.79 -2.37 0.03
CA VAL A 52 10.23 -2.14 0.12
C VAL A 52 10.97 -3.37 -0.35
N HIS A 53 10.60 -4.53 0.21
CA HIS A 53 11.13 -5.81 -0.21
C HIS A 53 10.21 -6.95 0.23
N ILE A 54 10.43 -8.11 -0.39
CA ILE A 54 9.70 -9.34 -0.12
C ILE A 54 10.73 -10.38 0.27
N ARG A 55 10.48 -11.14 1.33
CA ARG A 55 11.35 -12.23 1.76
C ARG A 55 10.55 -13.43 2.21
N GLN A 56 11.02 -14.62 1.89
CA GLN A 56 10.47 -15.86 2.44
C GLN A 56 10.93 -16.01 3.90
N MET A 57 10.05 -16.47 4.79
CA MET A 57 10.42 -16.73 6.17
C MET A 57 11.22 -18.03 6.25
N LYS A 58 12.37 -18.00 6.94
CA LYS A 58 13.26 -19.16 7.10
C LYS A 58 12.61 -20.27 7.93
N ASP A 59 11.83 -19.88 8.93
CA ASP A 59 11.21 -20.82 9.88
C ASP A 59 9.91 -21.41 9.31
N GLU A 60 9.30 -20.76 8.32
CA GLU A 60 8.01 -21.14 7.72
C GLU A 60 8.04 -20.94 6.21
N ASN A 61 8.56 -21.95 5.49
CA ASN A 61 8.83 -21.88 4.05
C ASN A 61 7.60 -21.58 3.17
N ARG A 62 6.39 -21.70 3.68
CA ARG A 62 5.16 -21.37 2.92
C ARG A 62 4.66 -19.95 3.19
N ILE A 63 5.36 -19.18 4.03
CA ILE A 63 5.02 -17.81 4.40
C ILE A 63 6.03 -16.81 3.83
N TRP A 64 5.48 -15.79 3.18
CA TRP A 64 6.21 -14.67 2.62
C TRP A 64 5.95 -13.42 3.46
N GLN A 65 7.02 -12.74 3.84
CA GLN A 65 6.97 -11.48 4.56
C GLN A 65 7.21 -10.31 3.60
N VAL A 66 6.23 -9.43 3.50
CA VAL A 66 6.25 -8.23 2.67
C VAL A 66 6.49 -7.03 3.56
N TYR A 67 7.58 -6.31 3.32
CA TYR A 67 7.93 -5.12 4.08
C TYR A 67 7.34 -3.90 3.41
N LEU A 68 6.54 -3.14 4.16
CA LEU A 68 5.85 -1.95 3.71
C LEU A 68 6.41 -0.71 4.41
N LYS A 69 6.67 0.34 3.63
CA LYS A 69 6.90 1.69 4.16
C LYS A 69 5.69 2.57 3.87
N LEU A 70 5.35 3.43 4.81
CA LEU A 70 4.38 4.51 4.56
C LEU A 70 4.98 5.44 3.51
N ALA A 71 4.25 5.67 2.42
CA ALA A 71 4.62 6.65 1.41
C ALA A 71 4.08 8.01 1.85
N THR A 72 4.95 9.02 1.90
CA THR A 72 4.55 10.41 2.06
C THR A 72 4.86 11.15 0.76
N ASN A 73 4.14 12.25 0.49
CA ASN A 73 4.41 13.09 -0.67
C ASN A 73 5.87 13.56 -0.72
N GLN A 74 6.54 13.69 0.44
CA GLN A 74 7.93 14.12 0.54
C GLN A 74 8.95 12.99 0.29
N ASP A 75 8.59 11.73 0.56
CA ASP A 75 9.49 10.57 0.42
C ASP A 75 9.44 9.95 -0.98
N ASP A 76 8.60 10.49 -1.87
CA ASP A 76 8.21 9.82 -3.11
C ASP A 76 8.15 10.81 -4.27
N ILE A 77 9.30 11.42 -4.57
CA ILE A 77 9.50 12.37 -5.66
C ILE A 77 8.96 11.80 -6.98
N GLN A 78 9.08 10.50 -7.22
CA GLN A 78 8.55 9.87 -8.43
C GLN A 78 7.02 9.85 -8.45
N LEU A 79 6.35 9.56 -7.34
CA LEU A 79 4.89 9.66 -7.25
C LEU A 79 4.45 11.10 -7.36
N GLU A 80 5.13 12.03 -6.70
CA GLU A 80 4.84 13.45 -6.79
C GLU A 80 4.98 13.96 -8.23
N GLN A 81 6.09 13.62 -8.90
CA GLN A 81 6.34 13.94 -10.31
C GLN A 81 5.29 13.33 -11.22
N LEU A 82 4.97 12.05 -11.06
CA LEU A 82 3.93 11.38 -11.84
C LEU A 82 2.57 12.06 -11.63
N THR A 83 2.19 12.31 -10.38
CA THR A 83 0.88 12.90 -10.06
C THR A 83 0.81 14.36 -10.53
N LYS A 84 1.93 15.09 -10.49
CA LYS A 84 2.04 16.44 -11.03
C LYS A 84 1.92 16.45 -12.55
N HIS A 85 2.68 15.59 -13.22
CA HIS A 85 2.64 15.46 -14.67
C HIS A 85 1.25 15.07 -15.17
N LEU A 86 0.60 14.09 -14.53
CA LEU A 86 -0.79 13.72 -14.83
C LEU A 86 -1.76 14.90 -14.66
N ARG A 87 -1.60 15.73 -13.62
CA ARG A 87 -2.46 16.92 -13.44
C ARG A 87 -2.23 17.98 -14.52
N GLU A 88 -0.98 18.18 -14.93
CA GLU A 88 -0.60 19.11 -16.01
C GLU A 88 -1.17 18.63 -17.36
N ASP A 89 -1.00 17.35 -17.69
CA ASP A 89 -1.49 16.74 -18.94
C ASP A 89 -3.01 16.72 -19.03
N LEU A 90 -3.70 16.44 -17.92
CA LEU A 90 -5.16 16.37 -17.90
C LEU A 90 -5.83 17.75 -17.94
N GLN A 91 -5.05 18.83 -17.80
CA GLN A 91 -5.52 20.22 -17.65
C GLN A 91 -6.73 20.27 -16.70
N CYS A 92 -6.58 19.68 -15.50
CA CYS A 92 -7.69 19.36 -14.61
C CYS A 92 -8.74 20.48 -14.57
N SER A 93 -9.90 20.23 -15.20
CA SER A 93 -11.01 21.17 -15.20
C SER A 93 -11.56 21.27 -13.79
N LEU A 94 -12.34 22.31 -13.50
CA LEU A 94 -13.05 22.47 -12.21
C LEU A 94 -13.96 21.26 -11.88
N ASN A 95 -14.20 20.35 -12.83
CA ASN A 95 -14.99 19.13 -12.66
C ASN A 95 -14.09 17.88 -12.43
N PRO A 96 -14.08 17.31 -11.21
CA PRO A 96 -13.28 16.14 -10.87
C PRO A 96 -13.59 14.89 -11.71
N TRP A 97 -14.84 14.73 -12.17
CA TRP A 97 -15.27 13.55 -12.93
C TRP A 97 -14.74 13.54 -14.36
N GLU A 98 -14.61 14.72 -14.99
CA GLU A 98 -13.98 14.84 -16.32
C GLU A 98 -12.50 14.49 -16.27
N SER A 99 -11.82 14.92 -15.20
CA SER A 99 -10.42 14.58 -14.98
C SER A 99 -10.25 13.07 -14.79
N LEU A 100 -11.16 12.41 -14.06
CA LEU A 100 -11.16 10.96 -13.88
C LEU A 100 -11.41 10.21 -15.20
N ALA A 101 -12.41 10.64 -15.99
CA ALA A 101 -12.74 10.01 -17.26
C ALA A 101 -11.57 10.06 -18.25
N LYS A 102 -10.91 11.22 -18.37
CA LYS A 102 -9.69 11.37 -19.19
C LYS A 102 -8.54 10.48 -18.70
N LEU A 103 -8.41 10.32 -17.38
CA LEU A 103 -7.34 9.50 -16.79
C LEU A 103 -7.54 8.01 -17.14
N ILE A 104 -8.79 7.52 -17.11
CA ILE A 104 -9.12 6.15 -17.51
C ILE A 104 -8.82 5.91 -19.00
N LEU A 105 -9.16 6.88 -19.86
CA LEU A 105 -8.92 6.77 -21.31
C LEU A 105 -7.43 6.74 -21.68
N ASN A 106 -6.55 7.31 -20.87
CA ASN A 106 -5.11 7.34 -21.12
C ASN A 106 -4.35 6.11 -20.58
N ILE A 107 -5.04 5.17 -19.91
CA ILE A 107 -4.43 3.95 -19.34
C ILE A 107 -4.65 2.71 -20.24
N GLU A 108 -5.54 2.79 -21.24
CA GLU A 108 -5.66 1.78 -22.33
C GLU A 108 -4.61 2.00 -23.43
#